data_AF-A0A3C0FXE2-F1
#
_entry.id   AF-A0A3C0FXE2-F1
#
_cell.length_a   1.000
_cell.length_b   1.000
_cell.length_c   1.000
_cell.angle_alpha   90.00
_cell.angle_beta   90.00
_cell.angle_gamma   90.00
#
_symmetry.space_group_name_H-M   'P 1'
#
loop_
_entity.id
_entity.type
_entity.pdbx_description
1 polymer ?
#
loop_
_entity_poly.entity_id
_entity_poly.type
_entity_poly.pdbx_seq_one_letter_code
_entity_poly.pdbx_strand_id
1 'polypeptide(L)'
;MGVIETLALGMGGAWASGVNLYGTVVILGFMNNFGLLDLPPELQILGSWWVLALAMFLYLIEFVADKIPIVDSVWDAIHTFIRIPAGA
;
A
#
# COMPACT_ATOMS: atom_id res chain seq x y z
N MET A 1 9.55 -3.48 24.93
CA MET A 1 8.60 -2.36 24.80
C MET A 1 7.67 -2.31 26.00
N GLY A 2 7.35 -1.09 26.47
CA GLY A 2 6.40 -0.88 27.56
C GLY A 2 4.94 -0.93 27.07
N VAL A 3 3.96 -1.12 27.98
CA VAL A 3 2.53 -1.20 27.64
C VAL A 3 2.04 0.04 26.88
N ILE A 4 2.49 1.23 27.28
CA ILE A 4 2.15 2.50 26.62
C ILE A 4 2.66 2.53 25.17
N GLU A 5 3.83 1.95 24.93
CA GLU A 5 4.50 1.91 23.64
C GLU A 5 3.78 0.95 22.68
N THR A 6 3.38 -0.23 23.19
CA THR A 6 2.54 -1.19 22.46
C THR A 6 1.18 -0.59 22.11
N LEU A 7 0.56 0.12 23.05
CA LEU A 7 -0.72 0.81 22.80
C LEU A 7 -0.55 1.94 21.79
N ALA A 8 0.51 2.74 21.88
CA ALA A 8 0.79 3.82 20.94
C ALA A 8 1.02 3.28 19.51
N LEU A 9 1.79 2.20 19.36
CA LEU A 9 2.01 1.54 18.08
C LEU A 9 0.74 0.87 17.54
N GLY A 10 -0.04 0.21 18.41
CA GLY A 10 -1.31 -0.41 18.02
C GLY A 10 -2.34 0.62 17.56
N MET A 11 -2.50 1.72 18.30
CA MET A 11 -3.42 2.80 17.95
C MET A 11 -2.94 3.59 16.73
N GLY A 12 -1.65 3.94 16.67
CA GLY A 12 -1.06 4.64 15.53
C GLY A 12 -1.11 3.81 14.25
N GLY A 13 -0.80 2.51 14.35
CA GLY A 13 -0.92 1.55 13.26
C GLY A 13 -2.37 1.35 12.82
N ALA A 14 -3.31 1.23 13.75
CA ALA A 14 -4.74 1.12 13.43
C ALA A 14 -5.24 2.36 12.67
N TRP A 15 -4.88 3.56 13.13
CA TRP A 15 -5.22 4.79 12.44
C TRP A 15 -4.59 4.88 11.04
N ALA A 16 -3.28 4.63 10.92
CA ALA A 16 -2.56 4.69 9.65
C ALA A 16 -3.12 3.67 8.63
N SER A 17 -3.50 2.48 9.10
CA SER A 17 -4.09 1.45 8.25
C SER A 17 -5.43 1.86 7.64
N GLY A 18 -6.16 2.79 8.28
CA GLY A 18 -7.38 3.37 7.74
C GLY A 18 -7.14 4.33 6.56
N VAL A 19 -5.92 4.86 6.40
CA VAL A 19 -5.53 5.68 5.24
C VAL A 19 -4.99 4.79 4.12
N ASN A 20 -4.03 3.93 4.42
CA ASN A 20 -3.56 2.90 3.49
C ASN A 20 -2.96 1.72 4.27
N LEU A 21 -3.61 0.55 4.17
CA LEU A 21 -3.22 -0.63 4.92
C LEU A 21 -1.85 -1.16 4.46
N TYR A 22 -1.63 -1.29 3.15
CA TYR A 22 -0.39 -1.84 2.63
C TYR A 22 0.80 -0.92 2.90
N GLY A 23 0.62 0.40 2.74
CA GLY A 23 1.64 1.39 3.07
C GLY A 23 2.01 1.36 4.56
N THR A 24 1.01 1.19 5.44
CA THR A 24 1.24 1.05 6.88
C THR A 24 2.08 -0.19 7.20
N VAL A 25 1.77 -1.34 6.58
CA VAL A 25 2.53 -2.59 6.76
C VAL A 25 3.97 -2.43 6.27
N VAL A 26 4.17 -1.80 5.12
CA VAL A 26 5.51 -1.56 4.55
C VAL A 26 6.34 -0.66 5.46
N ILE A 27 5.80 0.47 5.92
CA ILE A 27 6.51 1.41 6.78
C ILE A 27 6.89 0.75 8.11
N LEU A 28 5.94 0.12 8.78
CA LEU A 28 6.18 -0.54 10.07
C LEU A 28 7.17 -1.70 9.94
N GLY A 29 7.04 -2.53 8.91
CA GLY A 29 7.95 -3.64 8.67
C GLY A 29 9.37 -3.19 8.27
N PHE A 30 9.53 -2.08 7.55
CA PHE A 30 10.85 -1.50 7.30
C PHE A 30 11.48 -0.93 8.55
N MET A 31 10.71 -0.21 9.37
CA MET A 31 11.20 0.31 10.65
C MET A 31 11.67 -0.83 11.57
N ASN A 32 11.02 -1.99 11.51
CA ASN A 32 11.49 -3.22 12.14
C ASN A 32 12.84 -3.71 11.60
N ASN A 33 12.95 -3.84 10.27
CA ASN A 33 14.13 -4.42 9.63
C ASN A 33 15.38 -3.53 9.78
N PHE A 34 15.19 -2.21 9.83
CA PHE A 34 16.28 -1.27 10.09
C PHE A 34 16.63 -1.14 11.58
N GLY A 35 15.95 -1.88 12.48
CA GLY A 35 16.18 -1.80 13.93
C GLY A 35 15.79 -0.46 14.55
N LEU A 36 14.94 0.32 13.85
CA LEU A 36 14.45 1.62 14.31
C LEU A 36 13.25 1.49 15.26
N LEU A 37 12.49 0.41 15.11
CA LEU A 37 11.38 0.03 15.99
C LEU A 37 11.44 -1.47 16.24
N ASP A 38 11.26 -1.90 17.48
CA ASP A 38 11.18 -3.31 17.82
C ASP A 38 9.71 -3.69 17.95
N LEU A 39 9.14 -4.38 16.96
CA LEU A 39 7.71 -4.67 16.98
C LEU A 39 7.35 -5.73 18.02
N PRO A 40 6.15 -5.62 18.64
CA PRO A 40 5.68 -6.61 19.60
C PRO A 40 5.45 -7.96 18.90
N PRO A 41 5.43 -9.07 19.65
CA PRO A 41 5.38 -10.44 19.10
C PRO A 41 4.27 -10.66 18.07
N GLU A 42 3.11 -10.01 18.26
CA GLU A 42 1.95 -10.10 17.38
C GLU A 42 2.19 -9.46 16.00
N LEU A 43 3.08 -8.46 15.92
CA LEU A 43 3.36 -7.70 14.71
C LEU A 43 4.73 -8.03 14.08
N GLN A 44 5.50 -8.95 14.66
CA GLN A 44 6.78 -9.39 14.08
C GLN A 44 6.65 -9.94 12.66
N ILE A 45 5.47 -10.47 12.30
CA ILE A 45 5.21 -10.97 10.94
C ILE A 45 5.29 -9.86 9.88
N LEU A 46 5.04 -8.60 10.24
CA LEU A 46 5.20 -7.45 9.35
C LEU A 46 6.67 -7.22 8.98
N GLY A 47 7.61 -7.63 9.83
CA GLY A 47 9.03 -7.57 9.56
C GLY A 47 9.55 -8.67 8.61
N SER A 48 8.73 -9.65 8.24
CA SER A 48 9.15 -10.71 7.31
C SER A 48 9.39 -10.13 5.90
N TRP A 49 10.56 -10.41 5.31
CA TRP A 49 10.91 -9.98 3.95
C TRP A 49 9.87 -10.39 2.90
N TRP A 50 9.21 -11.54 3.08
CA TRP A 50 8.12 -11.99 2.21
C TRP A 50 6.86 -11.14 2.34
N VAL A 51 6.50 -10.77 3.57
CA VAL A 51 5.32 -9.95 3.86
C VAL A 51 5.55 -8.53 3.36
N LEU A 52 6.76 -7.98 3.57
CA LEU A 52 7.16 -6.68 3.05
C LEU A 52 7.13 -6.61 1.52
N ALA A 53 7.68 -7.62 0.83
CA ALA A 53 7.67 -7.66 -0.63
C ALA A 53 6.24 -7.71 -1.18
N LEU A 54 5.38 -8.54 -0.58
CA LEU A 54 3.98 -8.64 -0.98
C LEU A 54 3.20 -7.34 -0.68
N ALA A 55 3.39 -6.77 0.51
CA ALA A 55 2.73 -5.52 0.90
C ALA A 55 3.20 -4.34 0.03
N MET A 56 4.48 -4.28 -0.33
CA MET A 56 5.00 -3.28 -1.26
C MET A 56 4.40 -3.44 -2.66
N PHE A 57 4.29 -4.68 -3.15
CA PHE A 57 3.66 -4.95 -4.44
C PHE A 57 2.19 -4.53 -4.46
N LEU A 58 1.43 -4.90 -3.43
CA LEU A 58 0.02 -4.52 -3.29
C LEU A 58 -0.13 -3.00 -3.11
N TYR A 59 0.76 -2.35 -2.35
CA TYR A 59 0.78 -0.89 -2.23
C TYR A 59 1.02 -0.21 -3.58
N LEU A 60 1.95 -0.72 -4.39
CA LEU A 60 2.16 -0.19 -5.74
C LEU A 60 0.94 -0.37 -6.63
N ILE A 61 0.28 -1.54 -6.58
CA ILE A 61 -0.97 -1.77 -7.32
C ILE A 61 -2.05 -0.80 -6.87
N GLU A 62 -2.23 -0.63 -5.56
CA GLU A 62 -3.26 0.27 -5.02
C GLU A 62 -2.96 1.73 -5.37
N PHE A 63 -1.70 2.15 -5.26
CA PHE A 63 -1.27 3.49 -5.67
C PHE A 63 -1.49 3.74 -7.17
N VAL A 64 -1.22 2.74 -8.00
CA VAL A 64 -1.46 2.77 -9.46
C VAL A 64 -2.95 2.79 -9.75
N ALA A 65 -3.75 1.94 -9.09
CA ALA A 65 -5.20 1.91 -9.26
C ALA A 65 -5.86 3.22 -8.84
N ASP A 66 -5.47 3.79 -7.70
CA ASP A 66 -6.02 5.02 -7.14
C ASP A 66 -5.62 6.28 -7.93
N LYS A 67 -4.46 6.23 -8.60
CA LYS A 67 -3.97 7.33 -9.46
C LYS A 67 -4.38 7.23 -10.93
N ILE A 68 -5.05 6.15 -11.37
CA ILE A 68 -5.36 5.97 -12.80
C ILE A 68 -6.88 6.07 -13.08
N PRO A 69 -7.38 7.32 -13.21
CA PRO A 69 -8.47 7.67 -14.14
C PRO A 69 -8.02 7.67 -15.62
N ILE A 70 -6.70 7.60 -15.88
CA ILE A 70 -6.07 7.77 -17.20
C ILE A 70 -6.22 6.53 -18.09
N VAL A 71 -6.32 5.32 -17.55
CA VAL A 71 -6.58 4.11 -18.36
C VAL A 71 -7.92 4.25 -19.05
N ASP A 72 -8.93 4.82 -18.38
CA ASP A 72 -10.24 5.08 -18.97
C ASP A 72 -10.14 6.14 -20.08
N SER A 73 -9.39 7.23 -19.87
CA SER A 73 -9.16 8.27 -20.89
C SER A 73 -8.33 7.80 -22.10
N VAL A 74 -7.33 6.95 -21.88
CA VAL A 74 -6.51 6.35 -22.95
C VAL A 74 -7.34 5.33 -23.73
N TRP A 75 -8.14 4.54 -23.02
CA TRP A 75 -9.07 3.59 -23.61
C TRP A 75 -10.15 4.29 -24.45
N ASP A 76 -10.71 5.39 -23.95
CA ASP A 76 -11.66 6.24 -24.68
C ASP A 76 -11.02 6.96 -25.87
N ALA A 77 -9.77 7.43 -25.77
CA ALA A 77 -9.06 8.04 -26.90
C ALA A 77 -8.81 7.03 -28.03
N ILE A 78 -8.41 5.80 -27.69
CA ILE A 78 -8.22 4.71 -28.65
C ILE A 78 -9.55 4.35 -29.31
N HIS A 79 -10.64 4.19 -28.54
CA HIS A 79 -11.95 3.86 -29.10
C HIS A 79 -12.57 5.01 -29.90
N THR A 80 -12.28 6.27 -29.55
CA THR A 80 -12.67 7.43 -30.36
C THR A 80 -11.93 7.42 -31.69
N PHE A 81 -10.63 7.11 -31.70
CA PHE A 81 -9.82 7.05 -32.92
C PHE A 81 -10.20 5.87 -33.83
N ILE A 82 -10.58 4.73 -33.26
CA ILE A 82 -11.02 3.55 -34.03
C ILE A 82 -12.44 3.73 -34.60
N ARG A 83 -13.31 4.49 -33.92
CA ARG A 83 -14.69 4.71 -34.38
C ARG A 83 -14.82 5.74 -35.51
N ILE A 84 -13.93 6.74 -35.57
CA ILE A 84 -13.94 7.75 -36.65
C ILE A 84 -13.76 7.14 -38.06
N PRO A 85 -12.85 6.19 -38.32
CA PRO A 85 -12.73 5.56 -39.64
C PRO A 85 -13.77 4.46 -39.91
N ALA A 86 -14.53 4.01 -38.91
CA ALA A 86 -15.59 3.01 -39.07
C ALA A 86 -17.02 3.62 -39.19
N GLY A 87 -17.14 4.94 -39.04
CA GLY A 87 -18.42 5.67 -39.07
C GLY A 87 -18.57 6.67 -40.22
N ALA A 88 -17.67 6.67 -41.20
CA ALA A 88 -17.75 7.45 -42.44
C ALA A 88 -17.88 6.52 -43.66
#